data_AF-A0A285M5E4-F1
#
_entry.id   AF-A0A285M5E4-F1
#
_cell.length_a   1.000
_cell.length_b   1.000
_cell.length_c   1.000
_cell.angle_alpha   90.00
_cell.angle_beta   90.00
_cell.angle_gamma   90.00
#
_symmetry.space_group_name_H-M   'P 1'
#
loop_
_entity.id
_entity.type
_entity.pdbx_description
1 polymer ?
#
loop_
_entity_poly.entity_id
_entity_poly.type
_entity_poly.pdbx_seq_one_letter_code
_entity_poly.pdbx_strand_id
1 'polypeptide(L)'
;MNDKEIISYLTPAGHWLKDHSIYFGLIVLCFTIGSLWLIFIDVASTEKSDWEIFSAIARNLGLLLLGAIGLPLAIWRSVLAHRQTAIANRNAANAVEQTKIANSNTANALEQTKVNRQGQYADRFAKAAAMLGDDKLPVREAGIFALRELAIADPTGHYFKVQDLLCSFMRDVGQQDRDQADMDRTKPDADADADADTEADAKQKELELPACKSDVTSTLRALSDLRTDKNLKQEEERIWKLDLQGVNLCEFPGHSRIIRLQNANLRKANLQVAELREANLQEACLIKANLKEANLEEANLKEADLSGANLQEADLWETNLQEACLIKANLKEADLSGANLQEASLIKANLKEADLTEANLQKADLTGANLTGTMLSLPIWQEEEWPAEHRPSDVMTMKDPLKGLIEYFTFKPIDDNED
;
A
#
# COMPACT_ATOMS: atom_id res chain seq x y z
N MET A 1 35.70 2.74 27.45
CA MET A 1 36.89 3.39 28.01
C MET A 1 36.78 3.30 29.52
N ASN A 2 37.78 2.71 30.19
CA ASN A 2 37.73 2.39 31.61
C ASN A 2 37.77 3.66 32.47
N ASP A 3 36.90 3.74 33.49
CA ASP A 3 36.75 4.88 34.41
C ASP A 3 38.06 5.33 35.12
N LYS A 4 39.09 4.48 35.12
CA LYS A 4 40.41 4.80 35.69
C LYS A 4 41.27 5.71 34.81
N GLU A 5 41.05 5.74 33.48
CA GLU A 5 41.87 6.60 32.59
C GLU A 5 41.41 8.06 32.62
N ILE A 6 40.11 8.32 32.77
CA ILE A 6 39.55 9.69 32.78
C ILE A 6 39.96 10.46 34.05
N ILE A 7 40.17 9.78 35.17
CA ILE A 7 40.63 10.40 36.42
C ILE A 7 42.11 10.83 36.34
N SER A 8 42.92 10.19 35.48
CA SER A 8 44.34 10.56 35.31
C SER A 8 44.53 11.85 34.50
N TYR A 9 43.58 12.21 33.63
CA TYR A 9 43.66 13.43 32.81
C TYR A 9 43.12 14.69 33.53
N LEU A 10 42.39 14.55 34.64
CA LEU A 10 41.78 15.66 35.38
C LEU A 10 42.63 16.17 36.56
N THR A 11 43.79 15.57 36.81
CA THR A 11 44.69 15.89 37.93
C THR A 11 45.96 16.70 37.64
N PRO A 12 46.25 17.27 36.43
CA PRO A 12 47.41 18.17 36.31
C PRO A 12 47.23 19.49 37.07
N ALA A 13 46.00 20.01 37.14
CA ALA A 13 45.73 21.35 37.67
C ALA A 13 45.87 21.45 39.20
N GLY A 14 45.62 20.36 39.93
CA GLY A 14 45.74 20.33 41.39
C GLY A 14 47.18 20.35 41.89
N HIS A 15 48.07 19.66 41.18
CA HIS A 15 49.51 19.68 41.47
C HIS A 15 50.15 21.01 41.09
N TRP A 16 49.80 21.55 39.91
CA TRP A 16 50.34 22.83 39.44
C TRP A 16 50.03 23.98 40.41
N LEU A 17 48.79 24.10 40.91
CA LEU A 17 48.40 25.15 41.86
C LEU A 17 49.09 25.04 43.23
N LYS A 18 49.33 23.82 43.71
CA LYS A 18 49.98 23.60 45.02
C LYS A 18 51.48 23.91 44.95
N ASP A 19 52.13 23.52 43.85
CA ASP A 19 53.55 23.77 43.64
C ASP A 19 53.84 25.23 43.28
N HIS A 20 52.94 25.94 42.59
CA HIS A 20 53.13 27.34 42.19
C HIS A 20 52.68 28.36 43.23
N SER A 21 51.84 27.99 44.21
CA SER A 21 51.41 28.87 45.31
C SER A 21 52.58 29.44 46.11
N ILE A 22 53.64 28.65 46.30
CA ILE A 22 54.82 29.07 47.07
C ILE A 22 55.65 30.08 46.25
N TYR A 23 55.85 29.81 44.95
CA TYR A 23 56.57 30.71 44.05
C TYR A 23 55.85 32.05 43.88
N PHE A 24 54.51 32.06 43.83
CA PHE A 24 53.74 33.31 43.78
C PHE A 24 53.84 34.13 45.06
N GLY A 25 53.80 33.49 46.23
CA GLY A 25 54.02 34.18 47.51
C GLY A 25 55.40 34.86 47.55
N LEU A 26 56.43 34.18 47.04
CA LEU A 26 57.78 34.74 46.92
C LEU A 26 57.86 35.90 45.92
N ILE A 27 57.21 35.80 44.76
CA ILE A 27 57.20 36.89 43.76
C ILE A 27 56.51 38.14 44.31
N VAL A 28 55.36 38.01 44.97
CA VAL A 28 54.65 39.14 45.60
C VAL A 28 55.49 39.75 46.73
N LEU A 29 56.15 38.91 47.53
CA LEU A 29 57.07 39.37 48.58
C LEU A 29 58.26 40.15 48.00
N CYS A 30 58.90 39.64 46.95
CA CYS A 30 60.00 40.33 46.28
C CYS A 30 59.54 41.66 45.65
N PHE A 31 58.37 41.68 45.02
CA PHE A 31 57.83 42.88 44.38
C PHE A 31 57.46 43.97 45.40
N THR A 32 56.87 43.59 46.53
CA THR A 32 56.52 44.51 47.63
C THR A 32 57.77 45.06 48.30
N ILE A 33 58.77 44.23 48.60
CA ILE A 33 60.07 44.66 49.13
C ILE A 33 60.77 45.61 48.15
N GLY A 34 60.82 45.26 46.86
CA GLY A 34 61.44 46.10 45.83
C GLY A 34 60.76 47.46 45.66
N SER A 35 59.42 47.49 45.71
CA SER A 35 58.64 48.72 45.59
C SER A 35 58.78 49.62 46.84
N LEU A 36 58.84 49.03 48.04
CA LEU A 36 59.14 49.76 49.27
C LEU A 36 60.56 50.36 49.24
N TRP A 37 61.52 49.63 48.67
CA TRP A 37 62.90 50.11 48.52
C TRP A 37 63.01 51.27 47.52
N LEU A 38 62.27 51.23 46.41
CA LEU A 38 62.20 52.35 45.45
C LEU A 38 61.54 53.59 46.06
N ILE A 39 60.47 53.42 46.86
CA ILE A 39 59.85 54.52 47.62
C ILE A 39 60.86 55.13 48.59
N PHE A 40 61.65 54.31 49.29
CA PHE A 40 62.69 54.79 50.20
C PHE A 40 63.77 55.60 49.47
N ILE A 41 64.22 55.15 48.29
CA ILE A 41 65.19 55.86 47.45
C ILE A 41 64.64 57.21 46.97
N ASP A 42 63.39 57.26 46.50
CA ASP A 42 62.77 58.50 46.05
C ASP A 42 62.61 59.52 47.19
N VAL A 43 62.33 59.07 48.42
CA VAL A 43 62.27 59.92 49.62
C VAL A 43 63.66 60.41 50.06
N ALA A 44 64.70 59.59 49.87
CA ALA A 44 66.08 59.93 50.25
C ALA A 44 66.82 60.80 49.24
N SER A 45 66.24 61.06 48.07
CA SER A 45 66.84 61.85 46.99
C SER A 45 66.81 63.35 47.30
N THR A 46 68.00 63.96 47.43
CA THR A 46 68.15 65.40 47.75
C THR A 46 68.17 66.33 46.54
N GLU A 47 68.06 65.81 45.32
CA GLU A 47 68.20 66.58 44.06
C GLU A 47 66.87 66.85 43.31
N LYS A 48 65.76 66.23 43.71
CA LYS A 48 64.47 66.33 43.01
C LYS A 48 63.56 67.38 43.64
N SER A 49 62.66 67.96 42.84
CA SER A 49 61.62 68.86 43.35
C SER A 49 60.56 68.09 44.15
N ASP A 50 59.91 68.74 45.12
CA ASP A 50 58.88 68.14 45.97
C ASP A 50 57.75 67.46 45.17
N TRP A 51 57.37 68.05 44.04
CA TRP A 51 56.35 67.49 43.15
C TRP A 51 56.80 66.21 42.43
N GLU A 52 58.07 66.13 42.03
CA GLU A 52 58.62 64.95 41.38
C GLU A 52 58.72 63.76 42.34
N ILE A 53 59.14 64.02 43.59
CA ILE A 53 59.18 63.02 44.66
C ILE A 53 57.76 62.51 44.95
N PHE A 54 56.79 63.41 45.11
CA PHE A 54 55.39 63.06 45.35
C PHE A 54 54.80 62.21 44.20
N SER A 55 55.06 62.59 42.95
CA SER A 55 54.58 61.85 41.77
C SER A 55 55.21 60.46 41.65
N ALA A 56 56.48 60.29 42.03
CA ALA A 56 57.18 59.02 41.99
C ALA A 56 56.67 58.07 43.10
N ILE A 57 56.49 58.58 44.32
CA ILE A 57 55.87 57.85 45.43
C ILE A 57 54.45 57.42 45.07
N ALA A 58 53.63 58.31 44.49
CA ALA A 58 52.27 57.98 44.07
C ALA A 58 52.22 56.88 42.99
N ARG A 59 53.11 56.91 42.00
CA ARG A 59 53.23 55.86 40.97
C ARG A 59 53.66 54.51 41.57
N ASN A 60 54.66 54.51 42.46
CA ASN A 60 55.16 53.30 43.09
C ASN A 60 54.16 52.70 44.08
N LEU A 61 53.42 53.53 44.83
CA LEU A 61 52.28 53.08 45.64
C LEU A 61 51.15 52.50 44.77
N GLY A 62 50.86 53.12 43.62
CA GLY A 62 49.91 52.58 42.64
C GLY A 62 50.32 51.20 42.09
N LEU A 63 51.60 51.02 41.76
CA LEU A 63 52.17 49.74 41.33
C LEU A 63 52.13 48.68 42.44
N LEU A 64 52.41 49.09 43.69
CA LEU A 64 52.35 48.21 44.85
C LEU A 64 50.93 47.74 45.12
N LEU A 65 49.92 48.62 45.02
CA LEU A 65 48.50 48.26 45.12
C LEU A 65 48.06 47.32 43.99
N LEU A 66 48.49 47.57 42.74
CA LEU A 66 48.21 46.67 41.60
C LEU A 66 48.83 45.28 41.77
N GLY A 67 50.08 45.21 42.24
CA GLY A 67 50.80 43.96 42.45
C GLY A 67 50.33 43.16 43.66
N ALA A 68 50.11 43.83 44.80
CA ALA A 68 49.75 43.18 46.06
C ALA A 68 48.27 42.79 46.14
N ILE A 69 47.38 43.51 45.46
CA ILE A 69 45.92 43.27 45.51
C ILE A 69 45.38 42.81 44.16
N GLY A 70 45.74 43.50 43.07
CA GLY A 70 45.20 43.22 41.74
C GLY A 70 45.57 41.84 41.19
N LEU A 71 46.84 41.45 41.31
CA LEU A 71 47.37 40.17 40.80
C LEU A 71 46.76 38.95 41.52
N PRO A 72 46.70 38.90 42.87
CA PRO A 72 46.01 37.83 43.59
C PRO A 72 44.52 37.74 43.28
N LEU A 73 43.83 38.88 43.12
CA LEU A 73 42.41 38.91 42.73
C LEU A 73 42.20 38.35 41.32
N ALA A 74 43.07 38.67 40.37
CA ALA A 74 43.00 38.14 39.01
C ALA A 74 43.21 36.62 38.97
N ILE A 75 44.20 36.12 39.71
CA ILE A 75 44.46 34.68 39.84
C ILE A 75 43.30 33.98 40.54
N TRP A 76 42.80 34.54 41.64
CA TRP A 76 41.65 33.99 42.35
C TRP A 76 40.41 33.91 41.45
N ARG A 77 40.13 34.95 40.67
CA ARG A 77 39.08 34.95 39.64
C ARG A 77 39.31 33.89 38.57
N SER A 78 40.55 33.72 38.08
CA SER A 78 40.90 32.68 37.10
C SER A 78 40.67 31.28 37.66
N VAL A 79 41.08 31.02 38.91
CA VAL A 79 40.88 29.73 39.57
C VAL A 79 39.39 29.47 39.82
N LEU A 80 38.63 30.49 40.24
CA LEU A 80 37.19 30.38 40.44
C LEU A 80 36.48 30.07 39.12
N ALA A 81 36.83 30.77 38.03
CA ALA A 81 36.30 30.52 36.69
C ALA A 81 36.65 29.11 36.20
N HIS A 82 37.86 28.62 36.47
CA HIS A 82 38.26 27.27 36.08
C HIS A 82 37.52 26.18 36.89
N ARG A 83 37.26 26.43 38.17
CA ARG A 83 36.41 25.56 38.99
C ARG A 83 34.96 25.56 38.52
N GLN A 84 34.41 26.72 38.18
CA GLN A 84 33.05 26.83 37.64
C GLN A 84 32.89 26.08 36.32
N THR A 85 33.85 26.22 35.40
CA THR A 85 33.85 25.46 34.13
C THR A 85 34.02 23.95 34.35
N ALA A 86 34.85 23.52 35.30
CA ALA A 86 34.97 22.09 35.64
C ALA A 86 33.66 21.51 36.22
N ILE A 87 32.96 22.27 37.06
CA ILE A 87 31.65 21.89 37.59
C ILE A 87 30.61 21.87 36.47
N ALA A 88 30.59 22.89 35.60
CA ALA A 88 29.69 22.97 34.46
C ALA A 88 29.90 21.78 33.49
N ASN A 89 31.15 21.42 33.22
CA ASN A 89 31.49 20.27 32.36
C ASN A 89 31.06 18.94 33.00
N ARG A 90 31.21 18.77 34.32
CA ARG A 90 30.70 17.58 35.02
C ARG A 90 29.18 17.50 34.95
N ASN A 91 28.48 18.61 35.16
CA ASN A 91 27.03 18.67 35.07
C ASN A 91 26.56 18.38 33.63
N ALA A 92 27.26 18.89 32.62
CA ALA A 92 26.99 18.61 31.21
C ALA A 92 27.21 17.13 30.88
N ALA A 93 28.30 16.50 31.36
CA ALA A 93 28.56 15.09 31.16
C ALA A 93 27.48 14.21 31.82
N ASN A 94 27.08 14.54 33.06
CA ASN A 94 25.98 13.85 33.74
C ASN A 94 24.65 14.03 33.00
N ALA A 95 24.40 15.21 32.44
CA ALA A 95 23.21 15.47 31.62
C ALA A 95 23.20 14.63 30.34
N VAL A 96 24.35 14.46 29.67
CA VAL A 96 24.47 13.59 28.48
C VAL A 96 24.24 12.11 28.83
N GLU A 97 24.73 11.64 29.97
CA GLU A 97 24.48 10.25 30.38
C GLU A 97 23.02 10.02 30.74
N GLN A 98 22.38 10.99 31.40
CA GLN A 98 20.94 10.97 31.69
C GLN A 98 20.11 10.94 30.40
N THR A 99 20.47 11.73 29.38
CA THR A 99 19.75 11.69 28.09
C THR A 99 19.96 10.38 27.35
N LYS A 100 21.14 9.76 27.45
CA LYS A 100 21.39 8.43 26.89
C LYS A 100 20.53 7.35 27.54
N ILE A 101 20.43 7.37 28.88
CA ILE A 101 19.55 6.46 29.62
C ILE A 101 18.09 6.71 29.24
N ALA A 102 17.65 7.98 29.19
CA ALA A 102 16.30 8.34 28.77
C ALA A 102 15.98 7.84 27.35
N ASN A 103 16.90 8.01 26.39
CA ASN A 103 16.76 7.51 25.02
C ASN A 103 16.69 5.98 24.94
N SER A 104 17.47 5.27 25.77
CA SER A 104 17.39 3.81 25.83
C SER A 104 16.05 3.32 26.41
N ASN A 105 15.54 4.01 27.43
CA ASN A 105 14.25 3.69 28.04
C ASN A 105 13.08 3.99 27.08
N THR A 106 13.14 5.10 26.32
CA THR A 106 12.13 5.40 25.31
C THR A 106 12.17 4.40 24.15
N ALA A 107 13.36 3.94 23.74
CA ALA A 107 13.49 2.88 22.74
C ALA A 107 12.88 1.56 23.23
N ASN A 108 13.19 1.13 24.46
CA ASN A 108 12.61 -0.08 25.06
C ASN A 108 11.08 0.04 25.22
N ALA A 109 10.57 1.21 25.64
CA ALA A 109 9.13 1.45 25.72
C ALA A 109 8.47 1.37 24.34
N LEU A 110 9.11 1.90 23.30
CA LEU A 110 8.63 1.78 21.92
C LEU A 110 8.58 0.31 21.47
N GLU A 111 9.62 -0.48 21.74
CA GLU A 111 9.62 -1.92 21.45
C GLU A 111 8.50 -2.67 22.18
N GLN A 112 8.31 -2.40 23.48
CA GLN A 112 7.21 -2.99 24.25
C GLN A 112 5.84 -2.62 23.68
N THR A 113 5.65 -1.36 23.24
CA THR A 113 4.38 -0.97 22.59
C THR A 113 4.14 -1.69 21.27
N LYS A 114 5.19 -1.97 20.48
CA LYS A 114 5.09 -2.74 19.24
C LYS A 114 4.67 -4.19 19.54
N VAL A 115 5.32 -4.84 20.49
CA VAL A 115 4.99 -6.23 20.90
C VAL A 115 3.56 -6.31 21.44
N ASN A 116 3.14 -5.37 22.29
CA ASN A 116 1.76 -5.32 22.80
C ASN A 116 0.73 -5.12 21.69
N ARG A 117 0.99 -4.24 20.71
CA ARG A 117 0.11 -4.06 19.55
C ARG A 117 0.00 -5.33 18.71
N GLN A 118 1.12 -6.01 18.44
CA GLN A 118 1.11 -7.27 17.69
C GLN A 118 0.32 -8.36 18.43
N GLY A 119 0.47 -8.46 19.76
CA GLY A 119 -0.32 -9.39 20.56
C GLY A 119 -1.82 -9.10 20.52
N GLN A 120 -2.21 -7.83 20.63
CA GLN A 120 -3.62 -7.42 20.52
C GLN A 120 -4.20 -7.68 19.12
N TYR A 121 -3.41 -7.45 18.07
CA TYR A 121 -3.82 -7.77 16.71
C TYR A 121 -4.06 -9.26 16.55
N ALA A 122 -3.11 -10.10 16.97
CA ALA A 122 -3.20 -11.55 16.86
C ALA A 122 -4.44 -12.10 17.59
N ASP A 123 -4.75 -11.59 18.79
CA ASP A 123 -5.95 -12.00 19.53
C ASP A 123 -7.25 -11.60 18.82
N ARG A 124 -7.35 -10.37 18.32
CA ARG A 124 -8.53 -9.90 17.57
C ARG A 124 -8.71 -10.65 16.25
N PHE A 125 -7.60 -10.88 15.53
CA PHE A 125 -7.58 -11.64 14.29
C PHE A 125 -8.02 -13.08 14.53
N ALA A 126 -7.49 -13.75 15.56
CA ALA A 126 -7.88 -15.12 15.89
C ALA A 126 -9.37 -15.24 16.26
N LYS A 127 -9.90 -14.28 17.03
CA LYS A 127 -11.33 -14.22 17.36
C LYS A 127 -12.20 -14.03 16.12
N ALA A 128 -11.85 -13.09 15.25
CA ALA A 128 -12.60 -12.83 14.02
C ALA A 128 -12.51 -14.01 13.04
N ALA A 129 -11.34 -14.65 12.92
CA ALA A 129 -11.14 -15.85 12.10
C ALA A 129 -11.98 -17.03 12.61
N ALA A 130 -12.06 -17.22 13.94
CA ALA A 130 -12.88 -18.28 14.52
C ALA A 130 -14.39 -18.10 14.22
N MET A 131 -14.85 -16.85 14.09
CA MET A 131 -16.24 -16.55 13.74
C MET A 131 -16.61 -16.97 12.31
N LEU A 132 -15.64 -17.09 11.39
CA LEU A 132 -15.90 -17.56 10.03
C LEU A 132 -16.32 -19.03 9.97
N GLY A 133 -15.93 -19.84 10.96
CA GLY A 133 -16.30 -21.25 11.07
C GLY A 133 -17.62 -21.51 11.81
N ASP A 134 -18.38 -20.47 12.14
CA ASP A 134 -19.66 -20.61 12.83
C ASP A 134 -20.80 -20.95 11.86
N ASP A 135 -21.75 -21.78 12.28
CA ASP A 135 -22.89 -22.18 11.44
C ASP A 135 -23.87 -21.02 11.18
N LYS A 136 -23.87 -19.99 12.03
CA LYS A 136 -24.79 -18.86 11.95
C LYS A 136 -24.23 -17.77 11.03
N LEU A 137 -24.98 -17.47 9.96
CA LEU A 137 -24.66 -16.40 9.02
C LEU A 137 -24.32 -15.06 9.69
N PRO A 138 -25.10 -14.53 10.68
CA PRO A 138 -24.76 -13.25 11.31
C PRO A 138 -23.42 -13.26 12.05
N VAL A 139 -22.98 -14.42 12.54
CA VAL A 139 -21.69 -14.57 13.23
C VAL A 139 -20.56 -14.53 12.20
N ARG A 140 -20.71 -15.25 11.08
CA ARG A 140 -19.74 -15.21 9.98
C ARG A 140 -19.60 -13.82 9.39
N GLU A 141 -20.71 -13.12 9.13
CA GLU A 141 -20.71 -11.74 8.65
C GLU A 141 -20.03 -10.78 9.63
N ALA A 142 -20.26 -10.94 10.93
CA ALA A 142 -19.56 -10.17 11.94
C ALA A 142 -18.04 -10.48 11.96
N GLY A 143 -17.66 -11.73 11.70
CA GLY A 143 -16.25 -12.14 11.52
C GLY A 143 -15.61 -11.46 10.30
N ILE A 144 -16.28 -11.49 9.15
CA ILE A 144 -15.84 -10.81 7.91
C ILE A 144 -15.68 -9.30 8.17
N PHE A 145 -16.66 -8.67 8.82
CA PHE A 145 -16.60 -7.26 9.18
C PHE A 145 -15.42 -6.97 10.11
N ALA A 146 -15.22 -7.75 11.16
CA ALA A 146 -14.13 -7.56 12.10
C ALA A 146 -12.75 -7.73 11.44
N LEU A 147 -12.60 -8.70 10.54
CA LEU A 147 -11.39 -8.87 9.74
C LEU A 147 -11.13 -7.66 8.83
N ARG A 148 -12.17 -7.15 8.16
CA ARG A 148 -12.07 -5.92 7.35
C ARG A 148 -11.58 -4.74 8.18
N GLU A 149 -12.20 -4.49 9.33
CA GLU A 149 -11.81 -3.38 10.21
C GLU A 149 -10.38 -3.52 10.73
N LEU A 150 -9.94 -4.76 11.00
CA LEU A 150 -8.54 -5.04 11.38
C LEU A 150 -7.56 -4.73 10.24
N ALA A 151 -7.93 -5.04 8.99
CA ALA A 151 -7.11 -4.74 7.83
C ALA A 151 -7.04 -3.23 7.54
N ILE A 152 -8.14 -2.49 7.69
CA ILE A 152 -8.17 -1.02 7.55
C ILE A 152 -7.32 -0.34 8.65
N ALA A 153 -7.37 -0.85 9.89
CA ALA A 153 -6.64 -0.27 11.00
C ALA A 153 -5.11 -0.45 10.92
N ASP A 154 -4.62 -1.44 10.17
CA ASP A 154 -3.18 -1.69 9.94
C ASP A 154 -2.89 -2.20 8.51
N PRO A 155 -2.89 -1.30 7.51
CA PRO A 155 -2.70 -1.68 6.10
C PRO A 155 -1.33 -2.29 5.81
N THR A 156 -0.29 -1.88 6.56
CA THR A 156 1.11 -2.20 6.24
C THR A 156 1.63 -3.52 6.82
N GLY A 157 0.95 -4.08 7.85
CA GLY A 157 1.48 -5.24 8.58
C GLY A 157 0.73 -6.56 8.38
N HIS A 158 -0.60 -6.49 8.23
CA HIS A 158 -1.45 -7.68 8.38
C HIS A 158 -2.58 -7.79 7.38
N TYR A 159 -2.74 -6.77 6.52
CA TYR A 159 -3.70 -6.74 5.43
C TYR A 159 -3.69 -8.03 4.59
N PHE A 160 -2.51 -8.45 4.11
CA PHE A 160 -2.36 -9.65 3.27
C PHE A 160 -2.86 -10.92 3.97
N LYS A 161 -2.67 -11.03 5.29
CA LYS A 161 -3.16 -12.20 6.06
C LYS A 161 -4.68 -12.23 6.13
N VAL A 162 -5.32 -11.06 6.29
CA VAL A 162 -6.78 -10.94 6.23
C VAL A 162 -7.28 -11.27 4.84
N GLN A 163 -6.66 -10.71 3.80
CA GLN A 163 -7.01 -10.99 2.41
C GLN A 163 -6.91 -12.49 2.12
N ASP A 164 -5.78 -13.13 2.44
CA ASP A 164 -5.56 -14.56 2.19
C ASP A 164 -6.57 -15.42 2.94
N LEU A 165 -6.90 -15.07 4.19
CA LEU A 165 -7.91 -15.77 4.97
C LEU A 165 -9.30 -15.66 4.33
N LEU A 166 -9.70 -14.45 3.92
CA LEU A 166 -10.99 -14.20 3.29
C LEU A 166 -11.09 -14.89 1.92
N CYS A 167 -10.04 -14.84 1.10
CA CYS A 167 -9.96 -15.58 -0.16
C CYS A 167 -9.99 -17.11 0.06
N SER A 168 -9.32 -17.60 1.10
CA SER A 168 -9.39 -19.02 1.49
C SER A 168 -10.81 -19.42 1.90
N PHE A 169 -11.48 -18.58 2.69
CA PHE A 169 -12.84 -18.80 3.14
C PHE A 169 -13.81 -18.86 1.95
N MET A 170 -13.75 -17.92 1.00
CA MET A 170 -14.59 -17.97 -0.21
C MET A 170 -14.39 -19.23 -1.04
N ARG A 171 -13.14 -19.72 -1.13
CA ARG A 171 -12.83 -20.97 -1.85
C ARG A 171 -13.39 -22.20 -1.17
N ASP A 172 -13.34 -22.24 0.17
CA ASP A 172 -13.89 -23.34 0.98
C ASP A 172 -15.42 -23.39 0.88
N VAL A 173 -16.09 -22.24 1.02
CA VAL A 173 -17.54 -22.11 0.84
C VAL A 173 -17.96 -22.62 -0.54
N GLY A 174 -17.21 -22.27 -1.60
CA GLY A 174 -17.47 -22.77 -2.95
C GLY A 174 -17.14 -24.25 -3.19
N GLN A 175 -16.38 -24.92 -2.33
CA GLN A 175 -16.17 -26.38 -2.37
C GLN A 175 -17.35 -27.12 -1.76
N GLN A 176 -17.86 -26.64 -0.63
CA GLN A 176 -19.01 -27.23 0.05
C GLN A 176 -20.26 -27.30 -0.86
N ASP A 177 -20.49 -26.25 -1.67
CA ASP A 177 -21.57 -26.25 -2.67
C ASP A 177 -21.43 -27.35 -3.72
N ARG A 178 -20.21 -27.57 -4.23
CA ARG A 178 -19.94 -28.58 -5.27
C ARG A 178 -20.14 -29.99 -4.72
N ASP A 179 -19.61 -30.24 -3.52
CA ASP A 179 -19.75 -31.53 -2.87
C ASP A 179 -21.22 -31.83 -2.54
N GLN A 180 -21.99 -30.83 -2.10
CA GLN A 180 -23.42 -30.96 -1.85
C GLN A 180 -24.22 -31.21 -3.13
N ALA A 181 -23.93 -30.48 -4.22
CA ALA A 181 -24.59 -30.66 -5.51
C ALA A 181 -24.30 -32.03 -6.14
N ASP A 182 -23.07 -32.55 -6.00
CA ASP A 182 -22.72 -33.89 -6.48
C ASP A 182 -23.38 -34.99 -5.62
N MET A 183 -23.50 -34.79 -4.30
CA MET A 183 -24.26 -35.69 -3.42
C MET A 183 -25.75 -35.74 -3.77
N ASP A 184 -26.40 -34.60 -4.04
CA ASP A 184 -27.81 -34.56 -4.43
C ASP A 184 -28.07 -35.18 -5.81
N ARG A 185 -27.11 -35.11 -6.74
CA ARG A 185 -27.17 -35.81 -8.04
C ARG A 185 -27.01 -37.33 -7.94
N THR A 186 -26.48 -37.83 -6.82
CA THR A 186 -26.31 -39.28 -6.59
C THR A 186 -27.44 -39.90 -5.78
N LYS A 187 -28.43 -39.13 -5.34
CA LYS A 187 -29.65 -39.68 -4.75
C LYS A 187 -30.47 -40.33 -5.87
N PRO A 188 -30.83 -41.63 -5.76
CA PRO A 188 -31.71 -42.26 -6.73
C PRO A 188 -33.09 -41.61 -6.62
N ASP A 189 -33.69 -41.30 -7.78
CA ASP A 189 -35.04 -40.75 -7.90
C ASP A 189 -36.04 -41.63 -7.12
N ALA A 190 -36.35 -41.23 -5.90
CA ALA A 190 -37.41 -41.83 -5.11
C ALA A 190 -38.70 -41.06 -5.42
N ASP A 191 -39.55 -41.75 -6.18
CA ASP A 191 -40.99 -41.58 -6.25
C ASP A 191 -41.52 -40.31 -6.92
N ALA A 192 -41.66 -40.41 -8.24
CA ALA A 192 -42.66 -39.68 -9.00
C ALA A 192 -44.05 -40.19 -8.61
N ASP A 193 -44.65 -39.60 -7.58
CA ASP A 193 -46.10 -39.54 -7.35
C ASP A 193 -46.36 -38.73 -6.05
N ALA A 194 -46.46 -37.41 -6.14
CA ALA A 194 -47.02 -36.58 -5.08
C ALA A 194 -47.67 -35.29 -5.63
N ASP A 195 -48.83 -34.98 -5.08
CA ASP A 195 -49.90 -34.14 -5.60
C ASP A 195 -49.61 -32.62 -5.74
N ALA A 196 -50.42 -31.99 -6.58
CA ALA A 196 -50.36 -30.60 -7.05
C ALA A 196 -50.83 -29.52 -6.04
N ASP A 197 -50.52 -29.64 -4.75
CA ASP A 197 -50.95 -28.67 -3.73
C ASP A 197 -49.81 -28.08 -2.87
N THR A 198 -48.59 -28.02 -3.39
CA THR A 198 -47.42 -27.42 -2.68
C THR A 198 -46.81 -26.21 -3.39
N GLU A 199 -47.60 -25.43 -4.13
CA GLU A 199 -47.12 -24.25 -4.86
C GLU A 199 -47.15 -22.95 -4.02
N ALA A 200 -47.78 -22.98 -2.83
CA ALA A 200 -47.88 -21.83 -1.94
C ALA A 200 -46.74 -21.74 -0.90
N ASP A 201 -46.20 -22.87 -0.44
CA ASP A 201 -45.06 -22.89 0.50
C ASP A 201 -43.70 -22.75 -0.21
N ALA A 202 -43.64 -22.95 -1.53
CA ALA A 202 -42.43 -22.74 -2.33
C ALA A 202 -42.08 -21.25 -2.50
N LYS A 203 -43.07 -20.36 -2.54
CA LYS A 203 -42.88 -18.90 -2.71
C LYS A 203 -42.40 -18.17 -1.47
N GLN A 204 -42.42 -18.80 -0.30
CA GLN A 204 -41.95 -18.18 0.96
C GLN A 204 -40.53 -18.62 1.35
N LYS A 205 -39.95 -19.59 0.64
CA LYS A 205 -38.55 -20.02 0.80
C LYS A 205 -37.57 -19.23 -0.08
N GLU A 206 -38.09 -18.29 -0.87
CA GLU A 206 -37.40 -17.58 -1.96
C GLU A 206 -36.89 -16.18 -1.56
N LEU A 207 -36.95 -15.81 -0.27
CA LEU A 207 -36.51 -14.48 0.20
C LEU A 207 -35.25 -14.49 1.09
N GLU A 208 -34.74 -15.66 1.45
CA GLU A 208 -33.43 -15.79 2.11
C GLU A 208 -32.43 -16.26 1.06
N LEU A 209 -31.50 -15.39 0.65
CA LEU A 209 -30.35 -15.84 -0.13
C LEU A 209 -29.72 -17.02 0.64
N PRO A 210 -29.46 -18.16 -0.02
CA PRO A 210 -28.82 -19.29 0.65
C PRO A 210 -27.55 -18.78 1.35
N ALA A 211 -27.33 -19.19 2.60
CA ALA A 211 -26.33 -18.59 3.48
C ALA A 211 -24.94 -18.47 2.84
N CYS A 212 -24.57 -19.45 2.00
CA CYS A 212 -23.39 -19.46 1.15
C CYS A 212 -23.26 -18.23 0.22
N LYS A 213 -24.35 -17.84 -0.47
CA LYS A 213 -24.35 -16.65 -1.35
C LYS A 213 -24.14 -15.36 -0.55
N SER A 214 -24.68 -15.26 0.67
CA SER A 214 -24.48 -14.08 1.53
C SER A 214 -23.04 -13.99 2.03
N ASP A 215 -22.43 -15.10 2.42
CA ASP A 215 -21.03 -15.16 2.86
C ASP A 215 -20.07 -14.71 1.76
N VAL A 216 -20.24 -15.25 0.56
CA VAL A 216 -19.48 -14.91 -0.63
C VAL A 216 -19.63 -13.43 -0.98
N THR A 217 -20.87 -12.92 -0.93
CA THR A 217 -21.17 -11.51 -1.21
C THR A 217 -20.55 -10.56 -0.19
N SER A 218 -20.72 -10.86 1.09
CA SER A 218 -20.15 -10.08 2.19
C SER A 218 -18.63 -10.08 2.15
N THR A 219 -18.02 -11.21 1.82
CA THR A 219 -16.56 -11.32 1.71
C THR A 219 -16.02 -10.55 0.51
N LEU A 220 -16.62 -10.68 -0.67
CA LEU A 220 -16.19 -9.96 -1.85
C LEU A 220 -16.36 -8.44 -1.67
N ARG A 221 -17.45 -8.02 -1.01
CA ARG A 221 -17.67 -6.61 -0.65
C ARG A 221 -16.58 -6.10 0.29
N ALA A 222 -16.23 -6.87 1.32
CA ALA A 222 -15.14 -6.50 2.24
C ALA A 222 -13.81 -6.37 1.51
N LEU A 223 -13.48 -7.28 0.59
CA LEU A 223 -12.26 -7.20 -0.23
C LEU A 223 -12.27 -6.00 -1.19
N SER A 224 -13.43 -5.68 -1.78
CA SER A 224 -13.59 -4.51 -2.66
C SER A 224 -13.47 -3.19 -1.89
N ASP A 225 -14.01 -3.12 -0.67
CA ASP A 225 -13.84 -1.96 0.22
C ASP A 225 -12.38 -1.73 0.59
N LEU A 226 -11.68 -2.79 0.95
CA LEU A 226 -10.26 -2.77 1.27
C LEU A 226 -9.40 -2.20 0.14
N ARG A 227 -9.85 -2.33 -1.11
CA ARG A 227 -9.18 -1.77 -2.30
C ARG A 227 -9.38 -0.28 -2.50
N THR A 228 -10.36 0.33 -1.84
CA THR A 228 -10.63 1.77 -1.96
C THR A 228 -9.79 2.64 -1.02
N ASP A 229 -8.97 2.03 -0.16
CA ASP A 229 -8.16 2.77 0.80
C ASP A 229 -6.99 3.50 0.12
N LYS A 230 -7.08 4.83 0.08
CA LYS A 230 -6.09 5.73 -0.53
C LYS A 230 -4.71 5.71 0.16
N ASN A 231 -4.58 5.03 1.29
CA ASN A 231 -3.33 4.96 2.05
C ASN A 231 -2.38 3.87 1.57
N LEU A 232 -2.82 2.99 0.66
CA LEU A 232 -1.96 1.99 0.05
C LEU A 232 -1.02 2.68 -0.94
N LYS A 233 0.28 2.42 -0.79
CA LYS A 233 1.26 3.01 -1.69
C LYS A 233 1.10 2.39 -3.08
N GLN A 234 1.31 3.18 -4.14
CA GLN A 234 1.23 2.73 -5.54
C GLN A 234 2.06 1.46 -5.85
N GLU A 235 3.15 1.21 -5.12
CA GLU A 235 3.94 -0.03 -5.27
C GLU A 235 3.22 -1.27 -4.73
N GLU A 236 2.38 -1.13 -3.70
CA GLU A 236 1.57 -2.23 -3.18
C GLU A 236 0.41 -2.54 -4.14
N GLU A 237 -0.25 -1.54 -4.74
CA GLU A 237 -1.34 -1.73 -5.72
C GLU A 237 -0.96 -2.64 -6.91
N ARG A 238 0.32 -2.65 -7.32
CA ARG A 238 0.84 -3.52 -8.40
C ARG A 238 1.06 -4.99 -7.99
N ILE A 239 1.15 -5.27 -6.70
CA ILE A 239 1.36 -6.63 -6.15
C ILE A 239 0.02 -7.29 -5.79
N TRP A 240 -1.07 -6.55 -5.88
CA TRP A 240 -2.40 -6.99 -5.44
C TRP A 240 -3.01 -8.02 -6.36
N LYS A 241 -2.88 -9.29 -5.98
CA LYS A 241 -3.49 -10.43 -6.64
C LYS A 241 -4.45 -11.12 -5.67
N LEU A 242 -5.75 -10.90 -5.84
CA LEU A 242 -6.78 -11.65 -5.11
C LEU A 242 -6.78 -13.10 -5.63
N ASP A 243 -6.45 -14.07 -4.79
CA ASP A 243 -6.47 -15.48 -5.17
C ASP A 243 -7.85 -16.11 -5.00
N LEU A 244 -8.69 -15.94 -6.00
CA LEU A 244 -10.06 -16.44 -6.07
C LEU A 244 -10.18 -17.64 -7.02
N GLN A 245 -9.09 -18.41 -7.17
CA GLN A 245 -9.09 -19.57 -8.07
C GLN A 245 -10.17 -20.59 -7.67
N GLY A 246 -11.01 -20.98 -8.63
CA GLY A 246 -12.03 -22.01 -8.44
C GLY A 246 -13.18 -21.62 -7.51
N VAL A 247 -13.30 -20.33 -7.15
CA VAL A 247 -14.39 -19.83 -6.32
C VAL A 247 -15.75 -20.04 -6.98
N ASN A 248 -16.81 -20.22 -6.19
CA ASN A 248 -18.18 -20.22 -6.67
C ASN A 248 -18.82 -18.84 -6.43
N LEU A 249 -19.08 -18.13 -7.51
CA LEU A 249 -19.73 -16.82 -7.61
C LEU A 249 -20.97 -16.90 -8.52
N CYS A 250 -21.57 -18.08 -8.65
CA CYS A 250 -22.79 -18.29 -9.43
C CYS A 250 -23.91 -17.40 -8.88
N GLU A 251 -24.64 -16.72 -9.76
CA GLU A 251 -25.75 -15.82 -9.40
C GLU A 251 -25.35 -14.72 -8.40
N PHE A 252 -24.10 -14.26 -8.47
CA PHE A 252 -23.61 -13.17 -7.61
C PHE A 252 -24.41 -11.87 -7.87
N PRO A 253 -25.05 -11.25 -6.86
CA PRO A 253 -25.86 -10.04 -7.05
C PRO A 253 -25.00 -8.76 -6.96
N GLY A 254 -24.39 -8.36 -8.08
CA GLY A 254 -23.51 -7.19 -8.17
C GLY A 254 -24.17 -5.82 -8.31
N HIS A 255 -25.50 -5.73 -8.32
CA HIS A 255 -26.26 -4.58 -8.84
C HIS A 255 -26.09 -3.22 -8.11
N SER A 256 -25.39 -3.14 -6.97
CA SER A 256 -25.37 -1.91 -6.16
C SER A 256 -24.03 -1.18 -6.12
N ARG A 257 -22.93 -1.78 -6.58
CA ARG A 257 -21.60 -1.14 -6.50
C ARG A 257 -20.61 -1.78 -7.45
N ILE A 258 -19.82 -0.95 -8.13
CA ILE A 258 -18.68 -1.37 -8.96
C ILE A 258 -17.79 -2.36 -8.20
N ILE A 259 -17.75 -3.58 -8.69
CA ILE A 259 -16.91 -4.67 -8.18
C ILE A 259 -15.50 -4.48 -8.70
N ARG A 260 -14.49 -4.51 -7.82
CA ARG A 260 -13.08 -4.29 -8.21
C ARG A 260 -12.26 -5.57 -8.07
N LEU A 261 -12.15 -6.28 -9.19
CA LEU A 261 -11.43 -7.54 -9.36
C LEU A 261 -10.22 -7.44 -10.30
N GLN A 262 -9.72 -6.23 -10.60
CA GLN A 262 -8.50 -6.07 -11.39
C GLN A 262 -7.33 -6.83 -10.75
N ASN A 263 -6.51 -7.49 -11.57
CA ASN A 263 -5.43 -8.40 -11.17
C ASN A 263 -5.86 -9.65 -10.39
N ALA A 264 -7.16 -9.92 -10.23
CA ALA A 264 -7.61 -11.12 -9.51
C ALA A 264 -7.30 -12.41 -10.28
N ASN A 265 -6.91 -13.45 -9.55
CA ASN A 265 -6.85 -14.81 -10.06
C ASN A 265 -8.22 -15.48 -9.91
N LEU A 266 -8.99 -15.55 -10.99
CA LEU A 266 -10.31 -16.17 -11.08
C LEU A 266 -10.27 -17.44 -11.96
N ARG A 267 -9.09 -18.08 -12.06
CA ARG A 267 -8.91 -19.30 -12.87
C ARG A 267 -9.94 -20.35 -12.45
N LYS A 268 -10.66 -20.91 -13.42
CA LYS A 268 -11.71 -21.92 -13.19
C LYS A 268 -12.80 -21.51 -12.18
N ALA A 269 -12.96 -20.21 -11.90
CA ALA A 269 -14.06 -19.74 -11.07
C ALA A 269 -15.40 -20.03 -11.77
N ASN A 270 -16.45 -20.28 -10.99
CA ASN A 270 -17.81 -20.35 -11.48
C ASN A 270 -18.49 -19.01 -11.26
N LEU A 271 -18.75 -18.28 -12.32
CA LEU A 271 -19.39 -16.96 -12.37
C LEU A 271 -20.65 -17.01 -13.26
N GLN A 272 -21.27 -18.19 -13.38
CA GLN A 272 -22.47 -18.38 -14.18
C GLN A 272 -23.61 -17.51 -13.63
N VAL A 273 -24.31 -16.77 -14.51
CA VAL A 273 -25.39 -15.84 -14.14
C VAL A 273 -24.92 -14.77 -13.12
N ALA A 274 -23.60 -14.54 -13.00
CA ALA A 274 -23.09 -13.52 -12.10
C ALA A 274 -23.39 -12.12 -12.66
N GLU A 275 -23.79 -11.21 -11.78
CA GLU A 275 -24.07 -9.83 -12.14
C GLU A 275 -22.82 -9.01 -11.84
N LEU A 276 -22.13 -8.64 -12.91
CA LEU A 276 -20.82 -8.00 -12.93
C LEU A 276 -20.83 -6.74 -13.81
N ARG A 277 -22.00 -6.14 -14.01
CA ARG A 277 -22.16 -4.85 -14.69
C ARG A 277 -21.18 -3.82 -14.12
N GLU A 278 -20.49 -3.09 -14.98
CA GLU A 278 -19.47 -2.09 -14.68
C GLU A 278 -18.29 -2.63 -13.83
N ALA A 279 -18.13 -3.94 -13.67
CA ALA A 279 -17.05 -4.49 -12.85
C ALA A 279 -15.68 -4.18 -13.47
N ASN A 280 -14.72 -3.80 -12.63
CA ASN A 280 -13.33 -3.66 -13.04
C ASN A 280 -12.60 -4.99 -12.86
N LEU A 281 -12.37 -5.69 -13.96
CA LEU A 281 -11.65 -6.96 -14.10
C LEU A 281 -10.37 -6.79 -14.94
N GLN A 282 -9.82 -5.58 -15.05
CA GLN A 282 -8.60 -5.30 -15.80
C GLN A 282 -7.46 -6.24 -15.35
N GLU A 283 -6.71 -6.81 -16.29
CA GLU A 283 -5.59 -7.74 -16.02
C GLU A 283 -5.98 -8.98 -15.18
N ALA A 284 -7.28 -9.28 -15.01
CA ALA A 284 -7.72 -10.45 -14.26
C ALA A 284 -7.42 -11.75 -15.02
N CYS A 285 -7.12 -12.82 -14.29
CA CYS A 285 -6.87 -14.13 -14.86
C CYS A 285 -8.11 -15.02 -14.72
N LEU A 286 -8.88 -15.13 -15.79
CA LEU A 286 -10.16 -15.85 -15.91
C LEU A 286 -10.02 -17.16 -16.73
N ILE A 287 -8.80 -17.70 -16.87
CA ILE A 287 -8.54 -18.91 -17.65
C ILE A 287 -9.49 -20.04 -17.21
N LYS A 288 -10.25 -20.57 -18.17
CA LYS A 288 -11.24 -21.64 -17.97
C LYS A 288 -12.33 -21.32 -16.93
N ALA A 289 -12.58 -20.06 -16.62
CA ALA A 289 -13.72 -19.66 -15.80
C ALA A 289 -15.04 -19.96 -16.52
N ASN A 290 -16.10 -20.23 -15.77
CA ASN A 290 -17.45 -20.38 -16.28
C ASN A 290 -18.23 -19.08 -16.07
N LEU A 291 -18.47 -18.33 -17.13
CA LEU A 291 -19.20 -17.05 -17.18
C LEU A 291 -20.48 -17.21 -18.04
N LYS A 292 -21.02 -18.42 -18.15
CA LYS A 292 -22.25 -18.67 -18.92
C LYS A 292 -23.36 -17.76 -18.40
N GLU A 293 -24.07 -17.06 -19.28
CA GLU A 293 -25.17 -16.15 -18.92
C GLU A 293 -24.79 -15.05 -17.92
N ALA A 294 -23.49 -14.76 -17.72
CA ALA A 294 -23.07 -13.69 -16.83
C ALA A 294 -23.39 -12.33 -17.45
N ASN A 295 -23.79 -11.37 -16.62
CA ASN A 295 -23.96 -9.98 -17.03
C ASN A 295 -22.65 -9.22 -16.78
N LEU A 296 -21.96 -8.83 -17.85
CA LEU A 296 -20.72 -8.07 -17.86
C LEU A 296 -20.90 -6.72 -18.59
N GLU A 297 -22.14 -6.24 -18.74
CA GLU A 297 -22.45 -4.94 -19.34
C GLU A 297 -21.51 -3.84 -18.82
N GLU A 298 -20.89 -3.09 -19.73
CA GLU A 298 -19.94 -1.99 -19.43
C GLU A 298 -18.73 -2.40 -18.54
N ALA A 299 -18.45 -3.69 -18.36
CA ALA A 299 -17.33 -4.13 -17.54
C ALA A 299 -15.97 -3.80 -18.19
N ASN A 300 -14.96 -3.55 -17.36
CA ASN A 300 -13.60 -3.35 -17.82
C ASN A 300 -12.79 -4.65 -17.69
N LEU A 301 -12.57 -5.33 -18.81
CA LEU A 301 -11.77 -6.55 -18.96
C LEU A 301 -10.48 -6.31 -19.77
N LYS A 302 -10.00 -5.05 -19.84
CA LYS A 302 -8.76 -4.71 -20.53
C LYS A 302 -7.59 -5.59 -20.05
N GLU A 303 -6.82 -6.15 -20.99
CA GLU A 303 -5.65 -7.02 -20.73
C GLU A 303 -5.99 -8.29 -19.90
N ALA A 304 -7.26 -8.66 -19.73
CA ALA A 304 -7.65 -9.86 -19.00
C ALA A 304 -7.32 -11.15 -19.78
N ASP A 305 -6.98 -12.22 -19.06
CA ASP A 305 -6.76 -13.54 -19.65
C ASP A 305 -7.98 -14.45 -19.46
N LEU A 306 -8.81 -14.54 -20.49
CA LEU A 306 -10.03 -15.34 -20.59
C LEU A 306 -9.81 -16.64 -21.39
N SER A 307 -8.55 -17.11 -21.51
CA SER A 307 -8.23 -18.30 -22.32
C SER A 307 -9.06 -19.51 -21.92
N GLY A 308 -9.84 -20.04 -22.87
CA GLY A 308 -10.72 -21.19 -22.66
C GLY A 308 -11.87 -20.97 -21.68
N ALA A 309 -12.20 -19.72 -21.35
CA ALA A 309 -13.38 -19.39 -20.55
C ALA A 309 -14.68 -19.73 -21.30
N ASN A 310 -15.74 -20.03 -20.57
CA ASN A 310 -17.07 -20.24 -21.10
C ASN A 310 -17.93 -19.00 -20.89
N LEU A 311 -18.14 -18.21 -21.93
CA LEU A 311 -18.95 -16.97 -21.99
C LEU A 311 -20.21 -17.19 -22.84
N GLN A 312 -20.70 -18.43 -22.96
CA GLN A 312 -21.89 -18.71 -23.74
C GLN A 312 -23.09 -17.93 -23.18
N GLU A 313 -23.85 -17.27 -24.07
CA GLU A 313 -25.03 -16.46 -23.70
C GLU A 313 -24.70 -15.32 -22.70
N ALA A 314 -23.43 -14.95 -22.52
CA ALA A 314 -23.05 -13.83 -21.65
C ALA A 314 -23.44 -12.49 -22.30
N ASP A 315 -23.84 -11.54 -21.48
CA ASP A 315 -24.04 -10.14 -21.88
C ASP A 315 -22.73 -9.39 -21.69
N LEU A 316 -22.13 -8.97 -22.79
CA LEU A 316 -20.88 -8.21 -22.86
C LEU A 316 -21.13 -6.86 -23.59
N TRP A 317 -22.36 -6.34 -23.56
CA TRP A 317 -22.70 -5.06 -24.17
C TRP A 317 -21.77 -3.94 -23.66
N GLU A 318 -21.19 -3.18 -24.59
CA GLU A 318 -20.21 -2.09 -24.31
C GLU A 318 -19.02 -2.48 -23.40
N THR A 319 -18.69 -3.76 -23.30
CA THR A 319 -17.56 -4.22 -22.48
C THR A 319 -16.22 -3.80 -23.08
N ASN A 320 -15.29 -3.35 -22.24
CA ASN A 320 -13.91 -3.11 -22.66
C ASN A 320 -13.07 -4.38 -22.57
N LEU A 321 -12.79 -5.01 -23.73
CA LEU A 321 -11.94 -6.19 -23.91
C LEU A 321 -10.63 -5.86 -24.65
N GLN A 322 -10.19 -4.59 -24.64
CA GLN A 322 -8.95 -4.18 -25.29
C GLN A 322 -7.78 -5.03 -24.81
N GLU A 323 -6.97 -5.53 -25.74
CA GLU A 323 -5.78 -6.37 -25.48
C GLU A 323 -6.08 -7.66 -24.68
N ALA A 324 -7.36 -8.06 -24.55
CA ALA A 324 -7.73 -9.27 -23.81
C ALA A 324 -7.35 -10.56 -24.57
N CYS A 325 -7.04 -11.61 -23.82
CA CYS A 325 -6.73 -12.94 -24.36
C CYS A 325 -7.95 -13.86 -24.26
N LEU A 326 -8.64 -14.09 -25.37
CA LEU A 326 -9.85 -14.93 -25.53
C LEU A 326 -9.55 -16.24 -26.28
N ILE A 327 -8.30 -16.71 -26.25
CA ILE A 327 -7.87 -17.90 -27.00
C ILE A 327 -8.71 -19.11 -26.58
N LYS A 328 -9.37 -19.75 -27.55
CA LYS A 328 -10.29 -20.90 -27.35
C LYS A 328 -11.47 -20.62 -26.40
N ALA A 329 -11.81 -19.37 -26.14
CA ALA A 329 -13.00 -19.03 -25.35
C ALA A 329 -14.29 -19.46 -26.09
N ASN A 330 -15.32 -19.81 -25.34
CA ASN A 330 -16.65 -20.10 -25.89
C ASN A 330 -17.56 -18.89 -25.71
N LEU A 331 -17.82 -18.14 -26.78
CA LEU A 331 -18.67 -16.94 -26.84
C LEU A 331 -19.95 -17.22 -27.65
N LYS A 332 -20.40 -18.48 -27.69
CA LYS A 332 -21.59 -18.87 -28.45
C LYS A 332 -22.81 -18.09 -27.94
N GLU A 333 -23.57 -17.48 -28.83
CA GLU A 333 -24.77 -16.69 -28.51
C GLU A 333 -24.52 -15.54 -27.50
N ALA A 334 -23.26 -15.10 -27.33
CA ALA A 334 -22.94 -13.97 -26.47
C ALA A 334 -23.29 -12.64 -27.16
N ASP A 335 -23.74 -11.66 -26.39
CA ASP A 335 -23.93 -10.29 -26.87
C ASP A 335 -22.64 -9.49 -26.64
N LEU A 336 -21.91 -9.17 -27.70
CA LEU A 336 -20.71 -8.32 -27.69
C LEU A 336 -20.99 -6.98 -28.40
N SER A 337 -22.26 -6.57 -28.51
CA SER A 337 -22.59 -5.34 -29.23
C SER A 337 -21.95 -4.12 -28.55
N GLY A 338 -21.35 -3.24 -29.35
CA GLY A 338 -20.57 -2.09 -28.87
C GLY A 338 -19.27 -2.43 -28.12
N ALA A 339 -18.90 -3.70 -27.94
CA ALA A 339 -17.72 -4.07 -27.16
C ALA A 339 -16.41 -3.60 -27.82
N ASN A 340 -15.44 -3.17 -27.01
CA ASN A 340 -14.11 -2.82 -27.50
C ASN A 340 -13.18 -4.04 -27.47
N LEU A 341 -12.91 -4.64 -28.61
CA LEU A 341 -12.02 -5.80 -28.81
C LEU A 341 -10.69 -5.41 -29.48
N GLN A 342 -10.29 -4.13 -29.43
CA GLN A 342 -9.06 -3.66 -30.04
C GLN A 342 -7.85 -4.47 -29.55
N GLU A 343 -7.05 -4.99 -30.48
CA GLU A 343 -5.84 -5.80 -30.21
C GLU A 343 -6.10 -7.09 -29.38
N ALA A 344 -7.36 -7.53 -29.25
CA ALA A 344 -7.71 -8.76 -28.54
C ALA A 344 -7.34 -10.03 -29.33
N SER A 345 -6.98 -11.10 -28.62
CA SER A 345 -6.68 -12.40 -29.24
C SER A 345 -7.84 -13.37 -29.11
N LEU A 346 -8.57 -13.62 -30.20
CA LEU A 346 -9.71 -14.53 -30.30
C LEU A 346 -9.35 -15.83 -31.04
N ILE A 347 -8.07 -16.23 -31.02
CA ILE A 347 -7.57 -17.40 -31.74
C ILE A 347 -8.36 -18.65 -31.33
N LYS A 348 -9.00 -19.31 -32.29
CA LYS A 348 -9.83 -20.51 -32.08
C LYS A 348 -11.01 -20.31 -31.11
N ALA A 349 -11.45 -19.07 -30.88
CA ALA A 349 -12.67 -18.79 -30.11
C ALA A 349 -13.92 -19.27 -30.85
N ASN A 350 -14.97 -19.62 -30.11
CA ASN A 350 -16.26 -19.98 -30.68
C ASN A 350 -17.23 -18.80 -30.56
N LEU A 351 -17.47 -18.08 -31.65
CA LEU A 351 -18.36 -16.91 -31.74
C LEU A 351 -19.68 -17.25 -32.47
N LYS A 352 -20.03 -18.53 -32.53
CA LYS A 352 -21.25 -18.99 -33.23
C LYS A 352 -22.46 -18.24 -32.70
N GLU A 353 -23.24 -17.63 -33.59
CA GLU A 353 -24.46 -16.86 -33.24
C GLU A 353 -24.23 -15.71 -32.25
N ALA A 354 -22.99 -15.25 -32.04
CA ALA A 354 -22.70 -14.08 -31.22
C ALA A 354 -23.12 -12.78 -31.94
N ASP A 355 -23.47 -11.75 -31.18
CA ASP A 355 -23.71 -10.42 -31.72
C ASP A 355 -22.45 -9.53 -31.57
N LEU A 356 -21.87 -9.09 -32.68
CA LEU A 356 -20.74 -8.15 -32.73
C LEU A 356 -21.14 -6.82 -33.39
N THR A 357 -22.42 -6.48 -33.38
CA THR A 357 -22.95 -5.19 -33.88
C THR A 357 -22.20 -4.05 -33.21
N GLU A 358 -21.61 -3.15 -34.01
CA GLU A 358 -20.85 -1.97 -33.53
C GLU A 358 -19.60 -2.29 -32.68
N ALA A 359 -19.16 -3.55 -32.58
CA ALA A 359 -17.96 -3.91 -31.83
C ALA A 359 -16.68 -3.40 -32.53
N ASN A 360 -15.73 -2.85 -31.75
CA ASN A 360 -14.42 -2.43 -32.27
C ASN A 360 -13.45 -3.62 -32.34
N LEU A 361 -13.21 -4.14 -33.55
CA LEU A 361 -12.29 -5.27 -33.81
C LEU A 361 -10.91 -4.82 -34.33
N GLN A 362 -10.52 -3.55 -34.15
CA GLN A 362 -9.26 -3.04 -34.69
C GLN A 362 -8.06 -3.88 -34.21
N LYS A 363 -7.33 -4.48 -35.16
CA LYS A 363 -6.18 -5.37 -34.94
C LYS A 363 -6.47 -6.63 -34.09
N ALA A 364 -7.73 -7.03 -33.93
CA ALA A 364 -8.06 -8.28 -33.24
C ALA A 364 -7.59 -9.51 -34.04
N ASP A 365 -7.06 -10.53 -33.38
CA ASP A 365 -6.65 -11.79 -34.01
C ASP A 365 -7.75 -12.85 -33.91
N LEU A 366 -8.50 -13.04 -35.01
CA LEU A 366 -9.58 -14.01 -35.15
C LEU A 366 -9.13 -15.34 -35.78
N THR A 367 -7.82 -15.65 -35.79
CA THR A 367 -7.29 -16.83 -36.47
C THR A 367 -7.96 -18.14 -36.00
N GLY A 368 -8.69 -18.78 -36.91
CA GLY A 368 -9.37 -20.06 -36.65
C GLY A 368 -10.59 -19.96 -35.73
N ALA A 369 -11.10 -18.75 -35.47
CA ALA A 369 -12.36 -18.56 -34.75
C ALA A 369 -13.56 -19.08 -35.56
N ASN A 370 -14.59 -19.57 -34.87
CA ASN A 370 -15.85 -19.98 -35.50
C ASN A 370 -16.85 -18.81 -35.50
N LEU A 371 -17.08 -18.23 -36.67
CA LEU A 371 -17.97 -17.07 -36.88
C LEU A 371 -19.31 -17.43 -37.52
N THR A 372 -19.73 -18.70 -37.40
CA THR A 372 -20.97 -19.18 -38.03
C THR A 372 -22.18 -18.48 -37.42
N GLY A 373 -22.95 -17.75 -38.22
CA GLY A 373 -24.16 -17.05 -37.75
C GLY A 373 -23.90 -15.83 -36.87
N THR A 374 -22.65 -15.38 -36.75
CA THR A 374 -22.29 -14.15 -36.03
C THR A 374 -22.92 -12.94 -36.71
N MET A 375 -23.54 -12.05 -35.94
CA MET A 375 -24.07 -10.79 -36.42
C MET A 375 -22.97 -9.74 -36.43
N LEU A 376 -22.82 -9.03 -37.55
CA LEU A 376 -21.91 -7.90 -37.71
C LEU A 376 -22.70 -6.79 -38.38
N SER A 377 -22.80 -5.61 -37.77
CA SER A 377 -23.26 -4.42 -38.48
C SER A 377 -22.07 -3.84 -39.24
N LEU A 378 -22.26 -3.60 -40.54
CA LEU A 378 -21.36 -2.74 -41.29
C LEU A 378 -21.69 -1.29 -40.87
N PRO A 379 -20.71 -0.40 -40.68
CA PRO A 379 -21.02 1.02 -40.67
C PRO A 379 -21.73 1.32 -41.99
N ILE A 380 -22.82 2.09 -41.95
CA ILE A 380 -23.56 2.46 -43.16
C ILE A 380 -22.70 3.49 -43.90
N TRP A 381 -21.73 3.03 -44.69
CA TRP A 381 -20.96 3.89 -45.59
C TRP A 381 -21.85 4.26 -46.78
N GLN A 382 -22.02 5.56 -47.05
CA GLN A 382 -22.58 5.99 -48.35
C GLN A 382 -21.62 5.53 -49.46
N GLU A 383 -22.14 4.96 -50.56
CA GLU A 383 -21.36 4.33 -51.64
C GLU A 383 -20.27 5.24 -52.26
N GLU A 384 -20.34 6.55 -52.03
CA GLU A 384 -19.48 7.57 -52.65
C GLU A 384 -18.11 7.77 -51.97
N GLU A 385 -17.87 7.21 -50.78
CA GLU A 385 -16.60 7.37 -50.05
C GLU A 385 -15.63 6.17 -50.15
N TRP A 386 -15.95 5.15 -50.93
CA TRP A 386 -15.11 3.96 -51.03
C TRP A 386 -13.81 4.24 -51.79
N PRO A 387 -12.62 4.01 -51.19
CA PRO A 387 -11.36 4.04 -51.92
C PRO A 387 -11.42 3.06 -53.09
N ALA A 388 -10.99 3.49 -54.28
CA ALA A 388 -11.11 2.70 -55.51
C ALA A 388 -10.40 1.33 -55.44
N GLU A 389 -9.52 1.12 -54.46
CA GLU A 389 -8.69 -0.08 -54.28
C GLU A 389 -9.30 -1.13 -53.34
N HIS A 390 -10.41 -0.84 -52.64
CA HIS A 390 -10.97 -1.75 -51.62
C HIS A 390 -12.50 -1.72 -51.57
N ARG A 391 -13.20 -2.11 -52.64
CA ARG A 391 -14.67 -2.12 -52.66
C ARG A 391 -15.22 -3.31 -51.85
N PRO A 392 -16.45 -3.23 -51.30
CA PRO A 392 -17.01 -4.34 -50.51
C PRO A 392 -17.21 -5.59 -51.38
N SER A 393 -17.41 -5.39 -52.69
CA SER A 393 -17.44 -6.44 -53.69
C SER A 393 -16.14 -7.25 -53.74
N ASP A 394 -14.98 -6.61 -53.51
CA ASP A 394 -13.67 -7.25 -53.63
C ASP A 394 -13.38 -8.11 -52.39
N VAL A 395 -13.82 -7.66 -51.22
CA VAL A 395 -13.73 -8.39 -49.96
C VAL A 395 -14.53 -9.70 -50.03
N MET A 396 -15.74 -9.65 -50.61
CA MET A 396 -16.58 -10.85 -50.84
C MET A 396 -15.96 -11.87 -51.82
N THR A 397 -14.94 -11.48 -52.59
CA THR A 397 -14.22 -12.38 -53.52
C THR A 397 -12.91 -12.93 -52.96
N MET A 398 -12.49 -12.50 -51.77
CA MET A 398 -11.30 -13.03 -51.12
C MET A 398 -11.48 -14.51 -50.75
N LYS A 399 -10.36 -15.24 -50.67
CA LYS A 399 -10.36 -16.65 -50.23
C LYS A 399 -10.91 -16.80 -48.79
N ASP A 400 -10.85 -15.73 -48.02
CA ASP A 400 -11.47 -15.57 -46.70
C ASP A 400 -12.07 -14.15 -46.60
N PRO A 401 -13.35 -13.97 -47.00
CA PRO A 401 -14.01 -12.67 -47.00
C PRO A 401 -14.09 -12.02 -45.62
N LEU A 402 -14.14 -12.85 -44.57
CA LEU A 402 -14.21 -12.41 -43.18
C LEU A 402 -12.87 -11.82 -42.74
N LYS A 403 -11.75 -12.49 -43.05
CA LYS A 403 -10.42 -11.93 -42.82
C LYS A 403 -10.20 -10.62 -43.60
N GLY A 404 -10.71 -10.54 -44.84
CA GLY A 404 -10.68 -9.31 -45.62
C GLY A 404 -11.52 -8.17 -45.02
N LEU A 405 -12.70 -8.47 -44.47
CA LEU A 405 -13.55 -7.50 -43.75
C LEU A 405 -12.81 -6.98 -42.51
N ILE A 406 -12.23 -7.90 -41.71
CA ILE A 406 -11.51 -7.55 -40.49
C ILE A 406 -10.26 -6.70 -40.81
N GLU A 407 -9.40 -7.14 -41.73
CA GLU A 407 -8.20 -6.37 -42.16
C GLU A 407 -8.59 -4.99 -42.71
N TYR A 408 -9.72 -4.86 -43.39
CA TYR A 408 -10.20 -3.58 -43.92
C TYR A 408 -10.75 -2.64 -42.83
N PHE A 409 -11.50 -3.16 -41.86
CA PHE A 409 -11.94 -2.40 -40.67
C PHE A 409 -10.79 -1.99 -39.75
N THR A 410 -9.60 -2.58 -39.88
CA THR A 410 -8.41 -2.17 -39.12
C THR A 410 -7.70 -0.91 -39.65
N PHE A 411 -8.04 -0.42 -40.86
CA PHE A 411 -7.19 0.52 -41.61
C PHE A 411 -7.71 1.95 -41.81
N LYS A 412 -8.91 2.33 -41.33
CA LYS A 412 -9.27 3.77 -41.27
C LYS A 412 -9.04 4.26 -39.84
N PRO A 413 -8.07 5.16 -39.59
CA PRO A 413 -8.07 5.91 -38.34
C PRO A 413 -9.37 6.70 -38.30
N ILE A 414 -10.07 6.66 -37.17
CA ILE A 414 -11.06 7.67 -36.84
C ILE A 414 -10.27 8.99 -36.83
N ASP A 415 -10.50 9.83 -37.83
CA ASP A 415 -10.03 11.21 -37.77
C ASP A 415 -10.86 11.88 -36.66
N ASP A 416 -10.20 12.43 -35.64
CA ASP A 416 -10.80 13.11 -34.49
C ASP A 416 -11.51 14.44 -34.86
N ASN A 417 -12.01 14.57 -36.09
CA ASN A 417 -12.81 15.71 -36.54
C ASN A 417 -13.80 15.26 -37.62
N GLU A 418 -15.01 14.86 -37.21
CA GLU A 418 -16.28 15.28 -37.84
C GLU A 418 -17.45 14.62 -37.08
N ASP A 419 -18.45 15.45 -36.77
CA ASP A 419 -19.57 15.25 -35.84
C ASP A 419 -20.50 14.05 -36.16
#